data_AF-A0A7S1ZI74-F1
#
_entry.id   AF-A0A7S1ZI74-F1
#
_cell.length_a   1.000
_cell.length_b   1.000
_cell.length_c   1.000
_cell.angle_alpha   90.00
_cell.angle_beta   90.00
_cell.angle_gamma   90.00
#
_symmetry.space_group_name_H-M   'P 1'
#
loop_
_entity.id
_entity.type
_entity.pdbx_description
1 polymer ?
#
loop_
_entity_poly.entity_id
_entity_poly.type
_entity_poly.pdbx_seq_one_letter_code
_entity_poly.pdbx_strand_id
1 'polypeptide(L)'
;MDFNYNSPFRSGISSGSKLSFVDRFSLSEWLSPINPVDDQLRLRKFAKIILAVSGFFWCWAVYNTKTMKNGFDLGTISFAFAGLSSGYLLSRSGEKLNRITRALILLTHVAVSANYAMGAVFAFTVGKTVYIRFAVYCVTFTWGWLVVAYVGWRLVSISIQNNEESNYEEDELDDLYNFTGSSSGGRGGG
;
A
#
# COMPACT_ATOMS: atom_id res chain seq x y z
N MET A 1 -31.06 36.80 -30.97
CA MET A 1 -31.20 35.36 -30.66
C MET A 1 -30.22 35.10 -29.53
N ASP A 2 -30.70 35.21 -28.30
CA ASP A 2 -29.86 35.17 -27.11
C ASP A 2 -29.85 33.75 -26.54
N PHE A 3 -28.68 33.13 -26.53
CA PHE A 3 -28.46 31.81 -25.93
C PHE A 3 -28.30 31.97 -24.42
N ASN A 4 -29.35 31.61 -23.69
CA ASN A 4 -29.42 31.61 -22.25
C ASN A 4 -28.69 30.36 -21.70
N TYR A 5 -27.42 30.50 -21.32
CA TYR A 5 -26.64 29.46 -20.63
C TYR A 5 -26.88 29.52 -19.11
N ASN A 6 -27.98 28.94 -18.66
CA ASN A 6 -28.19 28.62 -17.24
C ASN A 6 -27.86 27.13 -17.02
N SER A 7 -26.62 26.81 -16.67
CA SER A 7 -26.27 25.53 -16.06
C SER A 7 -26.39 25.64 -14.54
N PRO A 8 -27.28 24.88 -13.88
CA PRO A 8 -27.35 24.87 -12.44
C PRO A 8 -26.17 24.06 -11.91
N PHE A 9 -25.15 24.77 -11.40
CA PHE A 9 -24.15 24.20 -10.51
C PHE A 9 -24.86 23.76 -9.22
N ARG A 10 -25.33 22.50 -9.19
CA ARG A 10 -25.84 21.86 -7.98
C ARG A 10 -24.67 21.56 -7.05
N SER A 11 -24.29 22.53 -6.22
CA SER A 11 -23.49 22.30 -5.02
C SER A 11 -24.34 21.57 -3.98
N GLY A 12 -24.53 20.26 -4.20
CA GLY A 12 -25.01 19.35 -3.18
C GLY A 12 -23.96 19.19 -2.09
N ILE A 13 -23.85 20.17 -1.20
CA ILE A 13 -23.11 20.05 0.07
C ILE A 13 -23.92 19.05 0.91
N SER A 14 -23.58 17.77 0.74
CA SER A 14 -24.08 16.69 1.57
C SER A 14 -23.67 16.96 3.01
N SER A 15 -24.70 17.15 3.86
CA SER A 15 -24.58 17.34 5.30
C SER A 15 -23.69 16.25 5.89
N GLY A 16 -22.51 16.64 6.36
CA GLY A 16 -21.46 15.77 6.86
C GLY A 16 -21.92 14.99 8.09
N SER A 17 -22.43 13.79 7.86
CA SER A 17 -22.45 12.76 8.88
C SER A 17 -21.02 12.54 9.34
N LYS A 18 -20.80 12.62 10.65
CA LYS A 18 -19.53 12.26 11.29
C LYS A 18 -19.29 10.77 11.07
N LEU A 19 -18.82 10.40 9.88
CA LEU A 19 -18.39 9.05 9.57
C LEU A 19 -17.34 8.68 10.61
N SER A 20 -17.62 7.63 11.39
CA SER A 20 -16.73 7.24 12.47
C SER A 20 -15.37 6.87 11.89
N PHE A 21 -14.29 7.11 12.63
CA PHE A 21 -12.95 6.74 12.20
C PHE A 21 -12.85 5.24 11.84
N VAL A 22 -13.69 4.41 12.47
CA VAL A 22 -13.78 2.95 12.23
C VAL A 22 -14.37 2.66 10.85
N ASP A 23 -15.37 3.42 10.39
CA ASP A 23 -15.98 3.24 9.06
C ASP A 23 -14.97 3.50 7.92
N ARG A 24 -13.95 4.33 8.17
CA ARG A 24 -12.88 4.65 7.19
C ARG A 24 -11.82 3.55 7.05
N PHE A 25 -11.88 2.51 7.89
CA PHE A 25 -10.97 1.37 7.86
C PHE A 25 -11.71 0.07 7.58
N SER A 26 -12.84 0.12 6.86
CA SER A 26 -13.51 -1.10 6.44
C SER A 26 -12.61 -1.87 5.47
N LEU A 27 -12.31 -3.12 5.83
CA LEU A 27 -11.56 -4.04 4.96
C LEU A 27 -12.24 -4.19 3.58
N SER A 28 -13.58 -4.03 3.53
CA SER A 28 -14.33 -4.05 2.27
C SER A 28 -13.98 -2.90 1.34
N GLU A 29 -13.63 -1.71 1.85
CA GLU A 29 -13.19 -0.57 1.03
C GLU A 29 -11.90 -0.95 0.30
N TRP A 30 -10.94 -1.51 1.03
CA TRP A 30 -9.64 -1.93 0.50
C TRP A 30 -9.70 -3.12 -0.45
N LEU A 31 -10.72 -3.97 -0.33
CA LEU A 31 -10.91 -5.15 -1.18
C LEU A 31 -11.90 -4.94 -2.34
N SER A 32 -12.61 -3.82 -2.38
CA SER A 32 -13.53 -3.49 -3.46
C SER A 32 -12.80 -3.41 -4.81
N PRO A 33 -13.44 -3.78 -5.93
CA PRO A 33 -12.90 -3.55 -7.27
C PRO A 33 -12.45 -2.10 -7.41
N ILE A 34 -11.23 -1.89 -7.90
CA ILE A 34 -10.60 -0.57 -7.90
C ILE A 34 -10.67 0.02 -9.29
N ASN A 35 -11.11 1.28 -9.37
CA ASN A 35 -10.97 2.08 -10.58
C ASN A 35 -9.51 2.55 -10.66
N PRO A 36 -8.82 2.46 -11.82
CA PRO A 36 -7.40 2.80 -11.96
C PRO A 36 -7.03 4.19 -11.42
N VAL A 37 -7.94 5.17 -11.46
CA VAL A 37 -7.70 6.51 -10.91
C VAL A 37 -7.63 6.49 -9.37
N ASP A 38 -8.42 5.63 -8.73
CA ASP A 38 -8.49 5.49 -7.27
C ASP A 38 -7.34 4.64 -6.70
N ASP A 39 -6.74 3.75 -7.51
CA ASP A 39 -5.62 2.88 -7.11
C ASP A 39 -4.46 3.66 -6.50
N GLN A 40 -3.99 4.69 -7.19
CA GLN A 40 -2.84 5.49 -6.76
C GLN A 40 -3.14 6.22 -5.44
N LEU A 41 -4.37 6.72 -5.30
CA LEU A 41 -4.80 7.38 -4.07
C LEU A 41 -4.86 6.39 -2.90
N ARG A 42 -5.42 5.19 -3.10
CA ARG A 42 -5.47 4.13 -2.09
C ARG A 42 -4.07 3.68 -1.70
N LEU A 43 -3.18 3.48 -2.66
CA LEU A 43 -1.80 3.08 -2.42
C LEU A 43 -1.02 4.13 -1.63
N ARG A 44 -1.18 5.43 -1.96
CA ARG A 44 -0.60 6.53 -1.19
C ARG A 44 -1.14 6.60 0.24
N LYS A 45 -2.46 6.43 0.41
CA LYS A 45 -3.07 6.38 1.74
C LYS A 45 -2.52 5.21 2.55
N PHE A 46 -2.49 4.02 1.97
CA PHE A 46 -1.91 2.82 2.57
C PHE A 46 -0.47 3.07 3.02
N ALA A 47 0.39 3.54 2.12
CA ALA A 47 1.81 3.75 2.42
C ALA A 47 2.03 4.83 3.49
N LYS A 48 1.21 5.90 3.53
CA LYS A 48 1.25 6.89 4.62
C LYS A 48 0.88 6.29 5.97
N ILE A 49 -0.17 5.47 6.01
CA ILE A 49 -0.61 4.79 7.24
C ILE A 49 0.50 3.86 7.73
N ILE A 50 1.05 3.01 6.85
CA ILE A 50 2.11 2.06 7.23
C ILE A 50 3.38 2.79 7.64
N LEU A 51 3.75 3.89 6.97
CA LEU A 51 4.90 4.69 7.37
C LEU A 51 4.72 5.27 8.79
N ALA A 52 3.54 5.83 9.09
CA ALA A 52 3.24 6.37 10.41
C ALA A 52 3.23 5.28 11.50
N VAL A 53 2.55 4.16 11.24
CA VAL A 53 2.48 3.01 12.17
C VAL A 53 3.86 2.41 12.41
N SER A 54 4.64 2.18 11.34
CA SER A 54 6.00 1.64 11.44
C SER A 54 6.93 2.59 12.17
N GLY A 55 6.83 3.91 11.93
CA GLY A 55 7.61 4.91 12.65
C GLY A 55 7.33 4.92 14.15
N PHE A 56 6.06 4.83 14.55
CA PHE A 56 5.67 4.73 15.95
C PHE A 56 6.24 3.48 16.62
N PHE A 57 6.04 2.30 16.01
CA PHE A 57 6.55 1.03 16.56
C PHE A 57 8.07 0.93 16.52
N TRP A 58 8.73 1.56 15.54
CA TRP A 58 10.18 1.64 15.49
C TRP A 58 10.74 2.45 16.65
N CYS A 59 10.20 3.64 16.92
CA CYS A 59 10.57 4.44 18.09
C CYS A 59 10.37 3.66 19.40
N TRP A 60 9.27 2.90 19.49
CA TRP A 60 8.99 2.03 20.64
C TRP A 60 10.04 0.91 20.79
N ALA A 61 10.40 0.23 19.69
CA ALA A 61 11.42 -0.83 19.72
C ALA A 61 12.82 -0.30 20.07
N VAL A 62 13.16 0.91 19.60
CA VAL A 62 14.39 1.61 20.00
C VAL A 62 14.37 1.93 21.50
N TYR A 63 13.24 2.43 22.02
CA TYR A 63 13.08 2.67 23.44
C TYR A 63 13.24 1.39 24.26
N ASN A 64 12.58 0.30 23.87
CA ASN A 64 12.71 -1.01 24.51
C ASN A 64 14.17 -1.49 24.52
N THR A 65 14.87 -1.40 23.38
CA THR A 65 16.27 -1.81 23.27
C THR A 65 17.15 -1.08 24.27
N LYS A 66 16.93 0.22 24.49
CA LYS A 66 17.69 0.99 25.50
C LYS A 66 17.45 0.52 26.94
N THR A 67 16.29 -0.06 27.23
CA THR A 67 15.96 -0.58 28.57
C THR A 67 16.47 -2.00 28.82
N MET A 68 16.87 -2.72 27.78
CA MET A 68 17.41 -4.07 27.89
C MET A 68 18.90 -4.03 28.25
N LYS A 69 19.29 -4.74 29.32
CA LYS A 69 20.70 -4.76 29.76
C LYS A 69 21.66 -5.42 28.77
N ASN A 70 21.21 -6.43 28.03
CA ASN A 70 22.01 -7.21 27.06
C ASN A 70 21.13 -7.75 25.91
N GLY A 71 20.12 -6.98 25.49
CA GLY A 71 19.15 -7.43 24.50
C GLY A 71 19.05 -6.48 23.32
N PHE A 72 18.60 -7.01 22.19
CA PHE A 72 18.25 -6.23 21.01
C PHE A 72 16.81 -6.56 20.62
N ASP A 73 15.96 -5.53 20.51
CA ASP A 73 14.60 -5.71 20.02
C ASP A 73 14.63 -5.89 18.50
N LEU A 74 14.34 -7.10 18.03
CA LEU A 74 14.22 -7.43 16.60
C LEU A 74 13.14 -6.59 15.89
N GLY A 75 12.23 -5.97 16.65
CA GLY A 75 11.32 -4.92 16.19
C GLY A 75 12.07 -3.75 15.53
N THR A 76 13.25 -3.38 16.04
CA THR A 76 14.02 -2.24 15.53
C THR A 76 14.38 -2.42 14.05
N ILE A 77 14.75 -3.64 13.65
CA ILE A 77 15.08 -3.93 12.25
C ILE A 77 13.79 -4.08 11.44
N SER A 78 12.86 -4.90 11.90
CA SER A 78 11.65 -5.21 11.13
C SER A 78 10.78 -3.97 10.85
N PHE A 79 10.55 -3.09 11.82
CA PHE A 79 9.82 -1.84 11.61
C PHE A 79 10.60 -0.80 10.80
N ALA A 80 11.93 -0.78 10.88
CA ALA A 80 12.74 0.09 10.02
C ALA A 80 12.55 -0.29 8.55
N PHE A 81 12.61 -1.58 8.23
CA PHE A 81 12.40 -2.07 6.86
C PHE A 81 10.97 -1.82 6.37
N ALA A 82 9.94 -1.99 7.22
CA ALA A 82 8.56 -1.65 6.88
C ALA A 82 8.34 -0.15 6.64
N GLY A 83 9.02 0.69 7.42
CA GLY A 83 9.04 2.14 7.23
C GLY A 83 9.72 2.54 5.92
N LEU A 84 10.92 2.00 5.66
CA LEU A 84 11.67 2.27 4.44
C LEU A 84 10.93 1.78 3.19
N SER A 85 10.32 0.60 3.23
CA SER A 85 9.52 0.07 2.13
C SER A 85 8.32 0.96 1.80
N SER A 86 7.65 1.48 2.83
CA SER A 86 6.52 2.40 2.67
C SER A 86 6.96 3.78 2.19
N GLY A 87 8.09 4.28 2.67
CA GLY A 87 8.71 5.51 2.17
C GLY A 87 9.10 5.41 0.70
N TYR A 88 9.67 4.28 0.30
CA TYR A 88 9.98 3.97 -1.11
C TYR A 88 8.70 3.89 -1.97
N LEU A 89 7.64 3.26 -1.47
CA LEU A 89 6.36 3.21 -2.16
C LEU A 89 5.77 4.62 -2.36
N LEU A 90 5.88 5.50 -1.36
CA LEU A 90 5.41 6.88 -1.47
C LEU A 90 6.21 7.69 -2.49
N SER A 91 7.53 7.56 -2.50
CA SER A 91 8.38 8.29 -3.45
C SER A 91 8.13 7.84 -4.90
N ARG A 92 7.67 6.60 -5.12
CA ARG A 92 7.34 6.03 -6.44
C ARG A 92 5.85 6.01 -6.76
N SER A 93 5.00 6.63 -5.95
CA SER A 93 3.53 6.61 -6.12
C SER A 93 2.98 7.41 -7.31
N GLY A 94 3.84 7.81 -8.24
CA GLY A 94 3.47 8.38 -9.54
C GLY A 94 4.22 7.73 -10.70
N GLU A 95 4.95 6.65 -10.43
CA GLU A 95 5.77 5.95 -11.41
C GLU A 95 5.29 4.50 -11.57
N LYS A 96 5.72 3.86 -12.66
CA LYS A 96 5.40 2.46 -12.96
C LYS A 96 6.00 1.56 -11.87
N LEU A 97 5.14 0.94 -11.07
CA LEU A 97 5.56 -0.01 -10.03
C LEU A 97 6.02 -1.31 -10.67
N ASN A 98 7.01 -1.96 -10.05
CA ASN A 98 7.57 -3.21 -10.54
C ASN A 98 7.28 -4.38 -9.57
N ARG A 99 7.49 -5.61 -10.07
CA ARG A 99 7.32 -6.85 -9.30
C ARG A 99 8.21 -6.90 -8.05
N ILE A 100 9.35 -6.20 -8.07
CA ILE A 100 10.28 -6.09 -6.94
C ILE A 100 9.62 -5.32 -5.79
N THR A 101 8.96 -4.20 -6.08
CA THR A 101 8.25 -3.38 -5.07
C THR A 101 7.18 -4.21 -4.36
N ARG A 102 6.43 -5.03 -5.13
CA ARG A 102 5.46 -5.98 -4.59
C ARG A 102 6.09 -6.99 -3.64
N ALA A 103 7.20 -7.61 -4.06
CA ALA A 103 7.92 -8.56 -3.22
C ALA A 103 8.47 -7.90 -1.94
N LEU A 104 9.01 -6.69 -2.06
CA LEU A 104 9.58 -5.93 -0.94
C LEU A 104 8.50 -5.60 0.10
N ILE A 105 7.33 -5.12 -0.31
CA ILE A 105 6.20 -4.86 0.60
C ILE A 105 5.76 -6.15 1.29
N LEU A 106 5.53 -7.23 0.54
CA LEU A 106 5.12 -8.51 1.11
C LEU A 106 6.15 -9.04 2.13
N LEU A 107 7.43 -9.09 1.76
CA LEU A 107 8.50 -9.61 2.59
C LEU A 107 8.69 -8.79 3.87
N THR A 108 8.64 -7.47 3.80
CA THR A 108 8.80 -6.61 4.98
C THR A 108 7.67 -6.80 5.99
N HIS A 109 6.42 -6.92 5.53
CA HIS A 109 5.27 -7.12 6.42
C HIS A 109 5.20 -8.54 6.98
N VAL A 110 5.57 -9.55 6.18
CA VAL A 110 5.73 -10.94 6.66
C VAL A 110 6.85 -11.02 7.69
N ALA A 111 7.96 -10.33 7.50
CA ALA A 111 9.05 -10.28 8.48
C ALA A 111 8.60 -9.66 9.82
N VAL A 112 7.82 -8.56 9.78
CA VAL A 112 7.22 -7.99 11.00
C VAL A 112 6.26 -9.00 11.67
N SER A 113 5.43 -9.67 10.87
CA SER A 113 4.51 -10.71 11.38
C SER A 113 5.27 -11.86 12.05
N ALA A 114 6.34 -12.34 11.41
CA ALA A 114 7.19 -13.40 11.95
C ALA A 114 7.89 -12.97 13.24
N ASN A 115 8.31 -11.70 13.36
CA ASN A 115 8.87 -11.16 14.59
C ASN A 115 7.87 -11.25 15.75
N TYR A 116 6.62 -10.86 15.52
CA TYR A 116 5.56 -11.01 16.52
C TYR A 116 5.23 -12.48 16.82
N ALA A 117 5.21 -13.35 15.81
CA ALA A 117 4.98 -14.78 16.00
C ALA A 117 6.07 -15.41 16.88
N MET A 118 7.34 -15.05 16.67
CA MET A 118 8.45 -15.47 17.53
C MET A 118 8.26 -14.97 18.98
N GLY A 119 7.79 -13.74 19.17
CA GLY A 119 7.43 -13.22 20.48
C GLY A 119 6.33 -14.05 21.18
N ALA A 120 5.30 -14.47 20.44
CA ALA A 120 4.28 -15.36 20.97
C ALA A 120 4.85 -16.73 21.36
N VAL A 121 5.66 -17.35 20.50
CA VAL A 121 6.33 -18.64 20.79
C VAL A 121 7.21 -18.51 22.03
N PHE A 122 7.98 -17.43 22.16
CA PHE A 122 8.79 -17.15 23.34
C PHE A 122 7.93 -17.03 24.62
N ALA A 123 6.80 -16.32 24.53
CA ALA A 123 5.87 -16.14 25.64
C ALA A 123 5.30 -17.46 26.18
N PHE A 124 5.15 -18.46 25.30
CA PHE A 124 4.65 -19.79 25.65
C PHE A 124 5.74 -20.78 26.07
N THR A 125 7.00 -20.58 25.67
CA THR A 125 8.06 -21.59 25.83
C THR A 125 9.12 -21.28 26.90
N VAL A 126 9.42 -20.01 27.20
CA VAL A 126 10.65 -19.66 27.96
C VAL A 126 10.47 -19.60 29.49
N GLY A 127 9.27 -19.84 30.03
CA GLY A 127 9.03 -19.74 31.48
C GLY A 127 8.12 -20.81 32.06
N LYS A 128 8.24 -21.03 33.38
CA LYS A 128 7.23 -21.78 34.16
C LYS A 128 5.89 -21.03 34.25
N THR A 129 5.91 -19.71 34.02
CA THR A 129 4.75 -18.83 34.01
C THR A 129 4.49 -18.34 32.60
N VAL A 130 3.25 -18.54 32.12
CA VAL A 130 2.81 -18.07 30.79
C VAL A 130 2.53 -16.57 30.85
N TYR A 131 3.20 -15.79 29.99
CA TYR A 131 2.96 -14.35 29.88
C TYR A 131 1.76 -14.06 28.97
N ILE A 132 0.54 -14.38 29.44
CA ILE A 132 -0.69 -14.34 28.64
C ILE A 132 -0.90 -12.98 27.96
N ARG A 133 -0.69 -11.86 28.67
CA ARG A 133 -0.87 -10.51 28.10
C ARG A 133 0.04 -10.24 26.92
N PHE A 134 1.31 -10.64 27.03
CA PHE A 134 2.29 -10.48 25.95
C PHE A 134 1.99 -11.43 24.78
N ALA A 135 1.59 -12.67 25.06
CA ALA A 135 1.20 -13.62 24.02
C ALA A 135 -0.01 -13.13 23.20
N VAL A 136 -1.07 -12.65 23.86
CA VAL A 136 -2.27 -12.11 23.17
C VAL A 136 -1.91 -10.91 22.31
N TYR A 137 -1.07 -10.00 22.83
CA TYR A 137 -0.52 -8.89 22.06
C TYR A 137 0.20 -9.38 20.80
N CYS A 138 1.16 -10.31 20.94
CA CYS A 138 1.92 -10.85 19.82
C CYS A 138 1.04 -11.53 18.77
N VAL A 139 0.06 -12.34 19.18
CA VAL A 139 -0.86 -13.00 18.25
C VAL A 139 -1.71 -11.98 17.49
N THR A 140 -2.24 -10.98 18.19
CA THR A 140 -3.07 -9.92 17.57
C THR A 140 -2.30 -9.16 16.50
N PHE A 141 -1.06 -8.75 16.82
CA PHE A 141 -0.23 -8.02 15.86
C PHE A 141 0.28 -8.91 14.72
N THR A 142 0.54 -10.20 14.97
CA THR A 142 0.88 -11.16 13.90
C THR A 142 -0.24 -11.19 12.85
N TRP A 143 -1.49 -11.38 13.28
CA TRP A 143 -2.63 -11.38 12.37
C TRP A 143 -2.85 -10.03 11.69
N GLY A 144 -2.74 -8.93 12.43
CA GLY A 144 -2.87 -7.58 11.88
C GLY A 144 -1.87 -7.32 10.74
N TRP A 145 -0.59 -7.65 10.96
CA TRP A 145 0.45 -7.45 9.95
C TRP A 145 0.32 -8.38 8.75
N LEU A 146 -0.19 -9.61 8.92
CA LEU A 146 -0.51 -10.49 7.78
C LEU A 146 -1.66 -9.94 6.93
N VAL A 147 -2.69 -9.38 7.55
CA VAL A 147 -3.79 -8.70 6.83
C VAL A 147 -3.24 -7.50 6.05
N VAL A 148 -2.40 -6.68 6.67
CA VAL A 148 -1.74 -5.56 5.99
C VAL A 148 -0.86 -6.05 4.83
N ALA A 149 -0.11 -7.14 5.01
CA ALA A 149 0.72 -7.73 3.96
C ALA A 149 -0.13 -8.14 2.75
N TYR A 150 -1.28 -8.78 3.01
CA TYR A 150 -2.23 -9.20 1.98
C TYR A 150 -2.83 -8.00 1.24
N VAL A 151 -3.30 -6.98 1.97
CA VAL A 151 -3.87 -5.76 1.37
C VAL A 151 -2.81 -5.04 0.54
N GLY A 152 -1.59 -4.86 1.07
CA GLY A 152 -0.48 -4.24 0.33
C GLY A 152 -0.12 -5.02 -0.94
N TRP A 153 -0.04 -6.34 -0.87
CA TRP A 153 0.20 -7.20 -2.04
C TRP A 153 -0.89 -7.06 -3.11
N ARG A 154 -2.17 -7.02 -2.70
CA ARG A 154 -3.30 -6.83 -3.60
C ARG A 154 -3.26 -5.46 -4.28
N LEU A 155 -3.12 -4.37 -3.51
CA LEU A 155 -3.07 -3.01 -4.05
C LEU A 155 -1.92 -2.83 -5.06
N VAL A 156 -0.73 -3.34 -4.74
CA VAL A 156 0.42 -3.22 -5.65
C VAL A 156 0.24 -4.11 -6.89
N SER A 157 -0.38 -5.29 -6.75
CA SER A 157 -0.62 -6.17 -7.90
C SER A 157 -1.58 -5.54 -8.91
N ILE A 158 -2.66 -4.94 -8.45
CA ILE A 158 -3.63 -4.25 -9.32
C ILE A 158 -2.95 -3.06 -10.00
N SER A 159 -2.18 -2.27 -9.25
CA SER A 159 -1.44 -1.15 -9.84
C SER A 159 -0.42 -1.59 -10.90
N ILE A 160 0.26 -2.74 -10.72
CA ILE A 160 1.16 -3.29 -11.74
C ILE A 160 0.38 -3.71 -12.99
N GLN A 161 -0.77 -4.37 -12.84
CA GLN A 161 -1.60 -4.80 -13.96
C GLN A 161 -2.11 -3.61 -14.78
N ASN A 162 -2.65 -2.58 -14.12
CA ASN A 162 -3.11 -1.36 -14.79
C ASN A 162 -1.97 -0.65 -15.55
N ASN A 163 -0.74 -0.67 -15.01
CA ASN A 163 0.42 -0.11 -15.69
C ASN A 163 0.89 -0.96 -16.89
N GLU A 164 0.67 -2.27 -16.86
CA GLU A 164 0.97 -3.16 -17.99
C GLU A 164 -0.06 -2.91 -19.11
N GLU A 165 -1.35 -2.84 -18.79
CA GLU A 165 -2.44 -2.54 -19.75
C GLU A 165 -2.27 -1.18 -20.44
N SER A 166 -1.94 -0.12 -19.70
CA SER A 166 -1.73 1.21 -20.30
C SER A 166 -0.57 1.24 -21.30
N ASN A 167 0.47 0.43 -21.10
CA ASN A 167 1.59 0.37 -22.05
C ASN A 167 1.18 -0.31 -23.36
N TYR A 168 0.38 -1.37 -23.28
CA TYR A 168 -0.11 -2.05 -24.48
C TYR A 168 -1.00 -1.12 -25.32
N GLU A 169 -1.86 -0.32 -24.69
CA GLU A 169 -2.68 0.67 -25.41
C GLU A 169 -1.83 1.77 -26.09
N GLU A 170 -0.80 2.27 -25.41
CA GLU A 170 0.16 3.24 -25.98
C GLU A 170 0.91 2.64 -27.17
N ASP A 171 1.44 1.43 -27.03
CA ASP A 171 2.18 0.73 -28.09
C ASP A 171 1.28 0.46 -29.32
N GLU A 172 0.02 0.04 -29.13
CA GLU A 172 -0.94 -0.22 -30.22
C GLU A 172 -1.32 1.09 -30.96
N LEU A 173 -1.50 2.20 -30.23
CA LEU A 173 -1.76 3.51 -30.81
C LEU A 173 -0.57 4.00 -31.66
N ASP A 174 0.66 3.86 -31.16
CA ASP A 174 1.87 4.25 -31.88
C ASP A 174 2.03 3.44 -33.18
N ASP A 175 1.75 2.14 -33.15
CA ASP A 175 1.75 1.30 -34.36
C ASP A 175 0.70 1.77 -35.39
N LEU A 176 -0.50 2.15 -34.93
CA LEU A 176 -1.56 2.68 -35.80
C LEU A 176 -1.18 4.01 -36.46
N TYR A 177 -0.54 4.91 -35.70
CA TYR A 177 -0.05 6.20 -36.23
C TYR A 177 1.09 5.99 -37.25
N ASN A 178 2.01 5.08 -36.97
CA ASN A 178 3.11 4.75 -37.89
C ASN A 178 2.59 4.13 -39.20
N PHE A 179 1.54 3.32 -39.14
CA PHE A 179 0.91 2.72 -40.32
C PHE A 179 0.21 3.77 -41.21
N THR A 180 -0.54 4.69 -40.61
CA THR A 180 -1.25 5.75 -41.35
C THR A 180 -0.28 6.74 -42.01
N GLY A 181 0.82 7.10 -41.33
CA GLY A 181 1.85 7.99 -41.89
C GLY A 181 2.53 7.42 -43.14
N SER A 182 2.80 6.11 -43.15
CA SER A 182 3.49 5.43 -44.26
C SER A 182 2.66 5.33 -45.55
N SER A 183 1.33 5.41 -45.46
CA SER A 183 0.44 5.29 -46.63
C SER A 183 0.34 6.57 -47.48
N SER A 184 0.82 7.71 -46.98
CA SER A 184 0.69 9.03 -47.63
C SER A 184 1.83 9.40 -48.60
N GLY A 185 2.94 8.64 -48.63
CA GLY A 185 4.16 9.00 -49.36
C GLY A 185 4.27 8.49 -50.82
N GLY A 186 3.30 7.73 -51.31
CA GLY A 186 3.44 6.94 -52.55
C GLY A 186 2.54 7.35 -53.71
N ARG A 187 2.54 8.62 -54.14
CA ARG A 187 1.92 9.02 -55.42
C ARG A 187 2.36 10.41 -55.88
N GLY A 188 3.53 10.49 -56.51
CA GLY A 188 4.02 11.75 -57.06
C GLY A 188 5.33 11.60 -57.82
N GLY A 189 5.34 10.79 -58.88
CA GLY A 189 6.47 10.66 -59.78
C GLY A 189 6.02 10.06 -61.10
N GLY A 190 5.44 10.92 -61.94
CA GLY A 190 5.37 10.73 -63.39
C GLY A 190 6.62 11.28 -64.05
#